data_AF-A0AAE0TDH9-F1
#
_entry.id   AF-A0AAE0TDH9-F1
#
_cell.length_a   1.000
_cell.length_b   1.000
_cell.length_c   1.000
_cell.angle_alpha   90.00
_cell.angle_beta   90.00
_cell.angle_gamma   90.00
#
_symmetry.space_group_name_H-M   'P 1'
#
loop_
_entity.id
_entity.type
_entity.pdbx_description
1 polymer ?
#
loop_
_entity_poly.entity_id
_entity_poly.type
_entity_poly.pdbx_seq_one_letter_code
_entity_poly.pdbx_strand_id
1 'polypeptide(L)'
;MEHLFGPLEFSRRDLVAINIQRARDHGLPDYNTVREAYGLPRRHAWEEINNFTLNDTLYMKEPIENLRRVYGNTSKPDNVDLFSAGLLETTPNGVGETFRTIILDQFLRIRHGDRFWFENTNNG
;
A
#
# COMPACT_ATOMS: atom_id res chain seq x y z
N MET A 1 -9.37 -13.40 6.06
CA MET A 1 -8.42 -12.79 7.04
C MET A 1 -9.14 -12.39 8.34
N GLU A 2 -10.11 -13.18 8.83
CA GLU A 2 -10.99 -12.76 9.94
C GLU A 2 -10.60 -13.35 11.31
N HIS A 3 -9.48 -14.07 11.38
CA HIS A 3 -9.14 -14.92 12.53
C HIS A 3 -7.71 -14.72 13.01
N LEU A 4 -7.22 -13.47 13.00
CA LEU A 4 -5.95 -13.14 13.61
C LEU A 4 -6.09 -13.21 15.14
N PHE A 5 -5.09 -13.77 15.83
CA PHE A 5 -5.07 -13.82 17.29
C PHE A 5 -5.18 -12.41 17.88
N GLY A 6 -6.16 -12.21 18.76
CA GLY A 6 -6.32 -10.99 19.55
C GLY A 6 -5.67 -11.11 20.94
N PRO A 7 -5.50 -9.98 21.64
CA PRO A 7 -5.18 -9.99 23.07
C PRO A 7 -6.36 -10.57 23.86
N LEU A 8 -6.13 -10.86 25.15
CA LEU A 8 -7.01 -11.59 26.06
C LEU A 8 -8.52 -11.23 25.99
N GLU A 9 -8.86 -9.99 25.65
CA GLU A 9 -10.24 -9.49 25.57
C GLU A 9 -11.05 -10.01 24.36
N PHE A 10 -10.39 -10.39 23.25
CA PHE A 10 -11.06 -10.95 22.07
C PHE A 10 -10.22 -12.05 21.44
N SER A 11 -10.80 -13.23 21.25
CA SER A 11 -10.08 -14.39 20.68
C SER A 11 -9.66 -14.19 19.21
N ARG A 12 -10.32 -13.29 18.46
CA ARG A 12 -10.08 -13.03 17.03
C ARG A 12 -10.20 -11.56 16.67
N ARG A 13 -9.42 -11.12 15.69
CA ARG A 13 -9.47 -9.77 15.10
C ARG A 13 -9.30 -9.81 13.58
N ASP A 14 -9.72 -8.73 12.92
CA ASP A 14 -9.47 -8.48 11.50
C ASP A 14 -8.09 -7.85 11.31
N LEU A 15 -7.20 -8.58 10.61
CA LEU A 15 -5.83 -8.12 10.35
C LEU A 15 -5.78 -6.89 9.43
N VAL A 16 -6.66 -6.81 8.44
CA VAL A 16 -6.72 -5.68 7.50
C VAL A 16 -7.17 -4.43 8.24
N ALA A 17 -8.20 -4.53 9.08
CA ALA A 17 -8.64 -3.43 9.93
C ALA A 17 -7.54 -2.98 10.89
N ILE A 18 -6.79 -3.90 11.49
CA ILE A 18 -5.64 -3.57 12.35
C ILE A 18 -4.56 -2.81 11.58
N ASN A 19 -4.24 -3.21 10.35
CA ASN A 19 -3.22 -2.53 9.55
C ASN A 19 -3.64 -1.11 9.19
N ILE A 20 -4.92 -0.89 8.85
CA ILE A 20 -5.47 0.46 8.62
C ILE A 20 -5.38 1.29 9.90
N GLN A 21 -5.78 0.75 11.05
CA GLN A 21 -5.72 1.49 12.32
C GLN A 21 -4.28 1.79 12.74
N ARG A 22 -3.35 0.85 12.55
CA ARG A 22 -1.91 1.08 12.81
C ARG A 22 -1.33 2.15 11.90
N ALA A 23 -1.70 2.16 10.61
CA ALA A 23 -1.29 3.20 9.68
C ALA A 23 -1.72 4.60 10.15
N ARG A 24 -2.98 4.71 10.61
CA ARG A 24 -3.53 5.97 11.14
C ARG A 24 -2.89 6.37 12.46
N ASP A 25 -2.67 5.43 13.36
CA ASP A 25 -1.98 5.65 14.64
C ASP A 25 -0.55 6.15 14.45
N HIS A 26 0.17 5.57 13.48
CA HIS A 26 1.51 6.01 13.09
C HIS A 26 1.51 7.32 12.27
N GLY A 27 0.34 7.91 11.97
CA GLY A 27 0.23 9.12 11.18
C GLY A 27 0.75 8.98 9.74
N LEU A 28 0.59 7.79 9.13
CA LEU A 28 0.98 7.61 7.73
C LEU A 28 0.20 8.59 6.83
N PRO A 29 0.88 9.28 5.89
CA PRO A 29 0.20 10.18 4.96
C PRO A 29 -0.74 9.44 4.01
N ASP A 30 -1.63 10.18 3.35
CA ASP A 30 -2.51 9.65 2.32
C ASP A 30 -1.71 9.13 1.11
N TYR A 31 -2.36 8.27 0.34
CA TYR A 31 -1.79 7.62 -0.83
C TYR A 31 -1.13 8.59 -1.83
N ASN A 32 -1.78 9.70 -2.19
CA ASN A 32 -1.22 10.61 -3.19
C ASN A 32 -0.06 11.43 -2.63
N THR A 33 -0.11 11.83 -1.36
CA THR A 33 1.02 12.46 -0.65
C THR A 33 2.23 11.52 -0.59
N VAL A 34 2.01 10.23 -0.31
CA VAL A 34 3.08 9.22 -0.33
C VAL A 34 3.64 9.05 -1.74
N ARG A 35 2.78 8.98 -2.77
CA ARG A 35 3.24 8.89 -4.16
C ARG A 35 4.17 10.04 -4.52
N GLU A 36 3.80 11.28 -4.21
CA GLU A 36 4.65 12.45 -4.47
C GLU A 36 5.95 12.42 -3.68
N ALA A 37 5.93 12.00 -2.41
CA ALA A 37 7.14 11.88 -1.60
C ALA A 37 8.17 10.89 -2.19
N TYR A 38 7.69 9.89 -2.94
CA TYR A 38 8.51 8.93 -3.67
C TYR A 38 8.75 9.31 -5.14
N GLY A 39 8.37 10.53 -5.57
CA GLY A 39 8.56 11.02 -6.94
C GLY A 39 7.63 10.38 -7.98
N LEU A 40 6.58 9.69 -7.53
CA LEU A 40 5.56 9.08 -8.38
C LEU A 40 4.47 10.11 -8.75
N PRO A 41 3.86 9.99 -9.94
CA PRO A 41 2.77 10.90 -10.32
C PRO A 41 1.54 10.68 -9.44
N ARG A 42 0.86 11.76 -9.06
CA ARG A 42 -0.45 11.69 -8.39
C ARG A 42 -1.46 10.96 -9.27
N ARG A 43 -2.41 10.27 -8.66
CA ARG A 43 -3.61 9.75 -9.34
C ARG A 43 -4.71 10.81 -9.32
N HIS A 44 -5.25 11.13 -10.49
CA HIS A 44 -6.29 12.14 -10.67
C HIS A 44 -7.69 11.55 -10.87
N ALA A 45 -7.79 10.23 -10.99
CA ALA A 45 -9.05 9.50 -11.00
C ALA A 45 -8.88 8.17 -10.27
N TRP A 46 -9.97 7.62 -9.75
CA TRP A 46 -9.96 6.38 -8.95
C TRP A 46 -9.54 5.17 -9.79
N GLU A 47 -9.92 5.18 -11.07
CA GLU A 47 -9.59 4.16 -12.07
C GLU A 47 -8.08 4.11 -12.35
N GLU A 48 -7.34 5.18 -12.06
CA GLU A 48 -5.88 5.21 -12.25
C GLU A 48 -5.12 4.49 -11.12
N ILE A 49 -5.78 4.14 -10.01
CA ILE A 49 -5.18 3.31 -8.95
C ILE A 49 -4.78 1.95 -9.53
N ASN A 50 -5.62 1.37 -10.39
CA ASN A 50 -5.29 0.14 -11.10
C ASN A 50 -5.85 0.17 -12.52
N ASN A 51 -4.97 0.38 -13.49
CA ASN A 51 -5.28 0.37 -14.92
C ASN A 51 -4.88 -0.95 -15.61
N PHE A 52 -4.57 -1.99 -14.82
CA PHE A 52 -4.10 -3.25 -15.37
C PHE A 52 -5.20 -3.90 -16.21
N THR A 53 -4.93 -4.02 -17.51
CA THR A 53 -5.87 -4.49 -18.52
C THR A 53 -5.47 -5.88 -18.99
N LEU A 54 -5.66 -6.90 -18.16
CA LEU A 54 -5.67 -8.29 -18.64
C LEU A 54 -7.10 -8.79 -18.61
N ASN A 55 -7.87 -8.54 -19.68
CA ASN A 55 -9.22 -9.07 -19.93
C ASN A 55 -10.27 -8.98 -18.79
N ASP A 56 -9.94 -8.33 -17.67
CA ASP A 56 -10.69 -8.41 -16.42
C ASP A 56 -10.56 -7.12 -15.59
N THR A 57 -10.61 -5.99 -16.28
CA THR A 57 -10.91 -4.68 -15.66
C THR A 57 -12.21 -4.70 -14.85
N LEU A 58 -13.05 -5.74 -15.01
CA LEU A 58 -14.27 -5.95 -14.24
C LEU A 58 -14.00 -6.27 -12.77
N TYR A 59 -12.98 -7.09 -12.45
CA TYR A 59 -12.71 -7.47 -11.05
C TYR A 59 -12.22 -6.32 -10.17
N MET A 60 -11.51 -5.33 -10.74
CA MET A 60 -11.01 -4.18 -9.97
C MET A 60 -12.02 -3.04 -9.88
N LYS A 61 -13.03 -3.02 -10.75
CA LYS A 61 -14.03 -1.95 -10.78
C LYS A 61 -14.85 -1.86 -9.49
N GLU A 62 -15.30 -3.01 -8.98
CA GLU A 62 -16.13 -3.06 -7.76
C GLU A 62 -15.35 -2.66 -6.50
N PRO A 63 -14.13 -3.18 -6.25
CA PRO A 63 -13.30 -2.74 -5.13
C PRO A 63 -12.93 -1.24 -5.19
N ILE A 64 -12.61 -0.71 -6.37
CA ILE A 64 -12.29 0.72 -6.55
C ILE A 64 -13.53 1.58 -6.26
N GLU A 65 -14.71 1.20 -6.75
CA GLU A 65 -15.95 1.94 -6.50
C GLU A 65 -16.37 1.87 -5.02
N ASN A 66 -16.20 0.72 -4.37
CA ASN A 66 -16.44 0.59 -2.94
C ASN A 66 -15.49 1.47 -2.13
N LEU A 67 -14.21 1.50 -2.49
CA LEU A 67 -13.25 2.37 -1.85
C LEU A 67 -13.64 3.84 -2.05
N ARG A 68 -13.97 4.24 -3.28
CA ARG A 68 -14.47 5.58 -3.58
C ARG A 68 -15.67 5.96 -2.71
N ARG A 69 -16.63 5.06 -2.51
CA ARG A 69 -17.79 5.28 -1.64
C ARG A 69 -17.43 5.52 -0.19
N VAL A 70 -16.56 4.68 0.37
CA VAL A 70 -16.13 4.80 1.78
C VAL A 70 -15.37 6.10 2.03
N TYR A 71 -14.68 6.62 1.00
CA TYR A 71 -13.93 7.88 1.07
C TYR A 71 -14.71 9.09 0.53
N GLY A 72 -16.04 9.03 0.52
CA GLY A 72 -16.90 10.21 0.30
C GLY A 72 -17.19 10.56 -1.15
N ASN A 73 -16.96 9.63 -2.10
CA ASN A 73 -17.27 9.79 -3.52
C ASN A 73 -16.59 11.00 -4.20
N THR A 74 -15.46 11.45 -3.68
CA THR A 74 -14.65 12.51 -4.28
C THR A 74 -14.26 12.15 -5.72
N SER A 75 -13.96 13.15 -6.55
CA SER A 75 -13.48 12.91 -7.92
C SER A 75 -12.07 12.31 -7.96
N LYS A 76 -11.28 12.49 -6.90
CA LYS A 76 -9.87 12.08 -6.81
C LYS A 76 -9.58 11.30 -5.52
N PRO A 77 -8.63 10.36 -5.53
CA PRO A 77 -8.24 9.58 -4.35
C PRO A 77 -7.23 10.35 -3.45
N ASP A 78 -7.52 11.60 -3.10
CA ASP A 78 -6.57 12.46 -2.35
C ASP A 78 -6.55 12.20 -0.84
N ASN A 79 -7.55 11.52 -0.29
CA ASN A 79 -7.66 11.26 1.16
C ASN A 79 -7.64 9.76 1.50
N VAL A 80 -7.23 8.91 0.55
CA VAL A 80 -7.30 7.45 0.71
C VAL A 80 -6.12 6.93 1.52
N ASP A 81 -6.36 6.00 2.44
CA ASP A 81 -5.29 5.36 3.22
C ASP A 81 -4.30 4.65 2.27
N LEU A 82 -2.99 4.88 2.49
CA LEU A 82 -1.92 4.26 1.72
C LEU A 82 -2.08 2.74 1.61
N PHE A 83 -2.40 2.08 2.73
CA PHE A 83 -2.51 0.62 2.77
C PHE A 83 -3.62 0.10 1.86
N SER A 84 -4.79 0.74 1.88
CA SER A 84 -5.95 0.36 1.07
C SER A 84 -5.70 0.58 -0.42
N ALA A 85 -5.18 1.75 -0.80
CA ALA A 85 -4.89 2.05 -2.19
C ALA A 85 -3.75 1.19 -2.75
N GLY A 86 -2.66 1.00 -1.99
CA GLY A 86 -1.53 0.18 -2.40
C GLY A 86 -1.88 -1.31 -2.58
N LEU A 87 -2.84 -1.83 -1.80
CA LEU A 87 -3.40 -3.16 -2.05
C LEU A 87 -4.13 -3.21 -3.40
N LEU A 88 -4.96 -2.19 -3.71
CA LEU A 88 -5.67 -2.13 -4.99
C LEU A 88 -4.77 -1.94 -6.20
N GLU A 89 -3.57 -1.35 -6.05
CA GLU A 89 -2.58 -1.29 -7.15
C GLU A 89 -1.97 -2.66 -7.51
N THR A 90 -2.17 -3.69 -6.68
CA THR A 90 -1.54 -5.01 -6.87
C THR A 90 -2.06 -5.69 -8.13
N THR A 91 -1.15 -6.32 -8.87
CA THR A 91 -1.45 -7.05 -10.10
C THR A 91 -1.01 -8.52 -9.96
N PRO A 92 -1.41 -9.41 -10.87
CA PRO A 92 -0.87 -10.78 -10.90
C PRO A 92 0.66 -10.86 -10.98
N ASN A 93 1.32 -9.78 -11.46
CA ASN A 93 2.78 -9.69 -11.56
C ASN A 93 3.44 -9.21 -10.25
N GLY A 94 2.67 -8.94 -9.20
CA GLY A 94 3.16 -8.53 -7.89
C GLY A 94 2.57 -7.21 -7.41
N VAL A 95 3.20 -6.66 -6.36
CA VAL A 95 2.76 -5.42 -5.70
C VAL A 95 2.75 -4.24 -6.66
N GLY A 96 1.82 -3.31 -6.41
CA GLY A 96 1.68 -2.07 -7.18
C GLY A 96 2.90 -1.16 -7.15
N GLU A 97 2.92 -0.18 -8.05
CA GLU A 97 4.02 0.77 -8.23
C GLU A 97 4.43 1.47 -6.92
N THR A 98 3.45 1.90 -6.11
CA THR A 98 3.70 2.63 -4.87
C THR A 98 4.40 1.74 -3.85
N PHE A 99 3.83 0.57 -3.55
CA PHE A 99 4.46 -0.39 -2.64
C PHE A 99 5.78 -0.92 -3.16
N ARG A 100 5.90 -1.19 -4.46
CA ARG A 100 7.16 -1.62 -5.07
C ARG A 100 8.26 -0.59 -4.83
N THR A 101 7.95 0.69 -5.02
CA THR A 101 8.91 1.79 -4.82
C THR A 101 9.34 1.90 -3.37
N ILE A 102 8.38 1.88 -2.44
CA ILE A 102 8.65 1.92 -0.98
C ILE A 102 9.54 0.74 -0.56
N ILE A 103 9.17 -0.47 -0.97
CA ILE A 103 9.87 -1.71 -0.61
C ILE A 103 11.29 -1.70 -1.18
N LEU A 104 11.45 -1.37 -2.46
CA LEU A 104 12.76 -1.33 -3.12
C LEU A 104 13.69 -0.33 -2.45
N ASP A 105 13.22 0.90 -2.25
CA ASP A 105 13.98 1.97 -1.61
C ASP A 105 14.40 1.59 -0.17
N GLN A 106 13.49 0.95 0.59
CA GLN A 106 13.83 0.44 1.92
C GLN A 106 14.90 -0.66 1.88
N PHE A 107 14.79 -1.64 0.98
CA PHE A 107 15.79 -2.70 0.85
C PHE A 107 17.14 -2.18 0.37
N LEU A 108 17.16 -1.19 -0.52
CA LEU A 108 18.40 -0.54 -0.96
C LEU A 108 19.09 0.17 0.21
N ARG A 109 18.35 0.90 1.04
CA ARG A 109 18.90 1.53 2.24
C ARG A 109 19.46 0.54 3.24
N ILE A 110 18.73 -0.56 3.50
CA ILE A 110 19.21 -1.62 4.40
C ILE A 110 20.50 -2.22 3.84
N ARG A 111 20.51 -2.61 2.57
CA ARG A 111 21.70 -3.19 1.92
C ARG A 111 22.91 -2.26 1.96
N HIS A 112 22.74 -1.01 1.53
CA HIS A 112 23.85 -0.07 1.43
C HIS A 112 24.31 0.47 2.78
N GLY A 113 23.40 0.52 3.78
CA GLY A 113 23.70 1.01 5.12
C GLY A 113 24.27 -0.06 6.05
N ASP A 114 24.18 -1.33 5.69
CA ASP A 114 24.66 -2.42 6.54
C ASP A 114 26.17 -2.66 6.35
N ARG A 115 26.95 -2.26 7.36
CA ARG A 115 28.39 -2.52 7.42
C ARG A 115 28.71 -4.02 7.34
N PHE A 116 27.85 -4.87 7.88
CA PHE A 116 27.99 -6.32 7.90
C PHE A 116 27.29 -7.01 6.72
N TRP A 117 26.86 -6.25 5.71
CA TRP A 117 26.32 -6.84 4.49
C TRP A 117 27.31 -7.85 3.90
N PHE A 118 26.84 -9.05 3.56
CA PHE A 118 27.72 -10.16 3.19
C PHE A 118 28.55 -9.89 1.92
N GLU A 119 28.10 -8.99 1.04
CA GLU A 119 28.83 -8.59 -0.18
C GLU A 119 29.78 -7.40 0.06
N ASN A 120 29.83 -6.84 1.27
CA ASN A 120 30.73 -5.73 1.58
C ASN A 120 32.17 -6.23 1.78
N THR A 121 33.04 -6.06 0.78
CA THR A 121 34.45 -6.50 0.82
C THR A 121 35.33 -5.74 1.83
N ASN A 122 34.80 -4.73 2.52
CA ASN A 122 35.54 -3.94 3.51
C ASN A 122 35.25 -4.35 4.96
N ASN A 123 34.48 -5.42 5.20
CA ASN A 123 34.01 -5.80 6.54
C ASN A 123 34.86 -6.88 7.24
N GLY A 124 35.94 -7.36 6.61
CA GLY A 124 36.90 -8.33 7.14
C GLY A 124 37.33 -9.34 6.08
#